data_AF-A0A357MD09-F1
#
_entry.id   AF-A0A357MD09-F1
#
_cell.length_a   1.000
_cell.length_b   1.000
_cell.length_c   1.000
_cell.angle_alpha   90.00
_cell.angle_beta   90.00
_cell.angle_gamma   90.00
#
_symmetry.space_group_name_H-M   'P 1'
#
loop_
_entity.id
_entity.type
_entity.pdbx_description
1 polymer ?
#
loop_
_entity_poly.entity_id
_entity_poly.type
_entity_poly.pdbx_seq_one_letter_code
_entity_poly.pdbx_strand_id
1 'polypeptide(L)'
;SLGKGSYAVATAGQKLVKTGLAEHLDIFFSMFHLWFKDMLYFLYRKHESIVFIDQLDFISRHARERSAEQWVAYMGFAAESTKKLRSNANAQLCLEQFLIRL
;
A
#
# COMPACT_ATOMS: atom_id res chain seq x y z
N SER A 1 17.17 -16.03 -2.77
CA SER A 1 17.22 -15.68 -1.33
C SER A 1 15.83 -15.25 -0.86
N LEU A 2 14.92 -16.21 -0.63
CA LEU A 2 13.51 -15.94 -0.28
C LEU A 2 13.25 -15.81 1.23
N GLY A 3 14.22 -16.13 2.09
CA GLY A 3 14.00 -16.19 3.54
C GLY A 3 13.88 -14.81 4.21
N LYS A 4 14.77 -13.86 3.90
CA LYS A 4 14.89 -12.61 4.68
C LYS A 4 13.68 -11.67 4.54
N GLY A 5 13.06 -11.59 3.36
CA GLY A 5 11.86 -10.78 3.13
C GLY A 5 10.63 -11.34 3.84
N SER A 6 10.47 -12.66 3.85
CA SER A 6 9.34 -13.34 4.51
C SER A 6 9.37 -13.17 6.04
N TYR A 7 10.56 -13.27 6.66
CA TYR A 7 10.72 -13.00 8.10
C TYR A 7 10.45 -11.54 8.48
N ALA A 8 10.84 -10.59 7.65
CA ALA A 8 10.56 -9.16 7.86
C ALA A 8 9.05 -8.87 7.77
N VAL A 9 8.36 -9.45 6.78
CA VAL A 9 6.91 -9.33 6.61
C VAL A 9 6.15 -9.97 7.78
N ALA A 10 6.56 -11.17 8.24
CA ALA A 10 5.95 -11.83 9.40
C ALA A 10 6.15 -11.03 10.70
N THR A 11 7.32 -10.43 10.89
CA THR A 11 7.60 -9.59 12.09
C THR A 11 6.83 -8.28 12.04
N ALA A 12 6.67 -7.67 10.87
CA ALA A 12 5.82 -6.50 10.67
C ALA A 12 4.35 -6.82 10.98
N GLY A 13 3.83 -7.95 10.47
CA GLY A 13 2.48 -8.42 10.75
C GLY A 13 2.20 -8.58 12.25
N GLN A 14 3.09 -9.28 12.98
CA GLN A 14 2.92 -9.48 14.42
C GLN A 14 2.99 -8.20 15.25
N LYS A 15 3.82 -7.22 14.87
CA LYS A 15 3.90 -5.94 15.58
C LYS A 15 2.68 -5.06 15.32
N LEU A 16 2.18 -5.02 14.08
CA LEU A 16 1.06 -4.17 13.68
C LEU A 16 -0.28 -4.65 14.25
N VAL A 17 -0.44 -5.97 14.43
CA VAL A 17 -1.61 -6.53 15.14
C VAL A 17 -1.64 -6.09 16.62
N LYS A 18 -0.48 -5.97 17.26
CA LYS A 18 -0.39 -5.59 18.68
C LYS A 18 -0.67 -4.12 18.96
N THR A 19 -0.66 -3.26 17.93
CA THR A 19 -0.87 -1.81 18.08
C THR A 19 -2.30 -1.37 17.80
N GLY A 20 -3.25 -2.29 17.63
CA GLY A 20 -4.65 -1.97 17.25
C GLY A 20 -4.82 -1.56 15.78
N LEU A 21 -3.73 -1.48 15.00
CA LEU A 21 -3.79 -1.12 13.57
C LEU A 21 -4.58 -2.15 12.75
N ALA A 22 -4.66 -3.41 13.23
CA ALA A 22 -5.49 -4.46 12.63
C ALA A 22 -6.96 -4.03 12.46
N GLU A 23 -7.48 -3.21 13.38
CA GLU A 23 -8.86 -2.71 13.36
C GLU A 23 -9.07 -1.59 12.33
N HIS A 24 -7.98 -1.00 11.83
CA HIS A 24 -7.97 0.11 10.88
C HIS A 24 -7.26 -0.23 9.57
N LEU A 25 -7.06 -1.51 9.28
CA LEU A 25 -6.35 -1.92 8.06
C LEU A 25 -7.10 -1.57 6.78
N ASP A 26 -8.42 -1.42 6.85
CA ASP A 26 -9.23 -0.94 5.73
C ASP A 26 -8.86 0.51 5.36
N ILE A 27 -8.72 1.38 6.36
CA ILE A 27 -8.22 2.76 6.18
C ILE A 27 -6.79 2.74 5.67
N PHE A 28 -5.93 1.88 6.24
CA PHE A 28 -4.55 1.72 5.80
C PHE A 28 -4.46 1.37 4.31
N PHE A 29 -5.21 0.37 3.84
CA PHE A 29 -5.23 0.03 2.41
C PHE A 29 -5.81 1.15 1.55
N SER A 30 -6.83 1.87 2.01
CA SER A 30 -7.34 3.06 1.33
C SER A 30 -6.28 4.16 1.20
N MET A 31 -5.46 4.39 2.23
CA MET A 31 -4.34 5.34 2.17
C MET A 31 -3.28 4.91 1.15
N PHE A 32 -2.90 3.63 1.12
CA PHE A 32 -1.98 3.11 0.11
C PHE A 32 -2.53 3.27 -1.30
N HIS A 33 -3.82 2.98 -1.51
CA HIS A 33 -4.46 3.18 -2.81
C HIS A 33 -4.37 4.65 -3.27
N LEU A 34 -4.66 5.61 -2.39
CA LEU A 34 -4.53 7.03 -2.68
C LEU A 34 -3.08 7.43 -2.98
N TRP A 35 -2.12 6.85 -2.26
CA TRP A 35 -0.72 7.16 -2.45
C TRP A 35 -0.19 6.66 -3.80
N PHE A 36 -0.59 5.45 -4.23
CA PHE A 36 -0.28 4.94 -5.57
C PHE A 36 -0.93 5.78 -6.67
N LYS A 37 -2.16 6.25 -6.45
CA LYS A 37 -2.81 7.23 -7.35
C LYS A 37 -2.00 8.52 -7.46
N ASP A 38 -1.45 9.01 -6.35
CA ASP A 38 -0.65 10.24 -6.36
C ASP A 38 0.68 10.08 -7.12
N MET A 39 1.27 8.87 -7.14
CA MET A 39 2.40 8.57 -8.04
C MET A 39 2.01 8.77 -9.51
N LEU A 40 0.83 8.29 -9.92
CA LEU A 40 0.32 8.50 -11.27
C LEU A 40 0.05 9.97 -11.56
N TYR A 41 -0.57 10.69 -10.63
CA TYR A 41 -0.83 12.13 -10.80
C TYR A 41 0.46 12.93 -10.94
N PHE A 42 1.51 12.57 -10.21
CA PHE A 42 2.83 13.16 -10.41
C PHE A 42 3.40 12.85 -11.82
N LEU A 43 3.36 11.58 -12.25
CA LEU A 43 3.85 11.18 -13.59
C LEU A 43 3.12 11.91 -14.73
N TYR A 44 1.82 12.17 -14.57
CA TYR A 44 1.00 12.90 -15.54
C TYR A 44 0.93 14.41 -15.31
N ARG A 45 1.78 14.96 -14.42
CA ARG A 45 1.88 16.39 -14.10
C ARG A 45 0.57 17.03 -13.59
N LYS A 46 -0.31 16.23 -12.97
CA LYS A 46 -1.57 16.67 -12.34
C LYS A 46 -1.35 17.00 -10.86
N HIS A 47 -0.41 17.90 -10.57
CA HIS A 47 0.02 18.16 -9.20
C HIS A 47 -1.09 18.72 -8.30
N GLU A 48 -2.02 19.48 -8.88
CA GLU A 48 -3.20 20.01 -8.19
C GLU A 48 -4.18 18.94 -7.67
N SER A 49 -4.06 17.70 -8.16
CA SER A 49 -4.92 16.58 -7.75
C SER A 49 -4.23 15.63 -6.75
N ILE A 50 -2.97 15.89 -6.38
CA ILE A 50 -2.23 15.08 -5.40
C ILE A 50 -2.86 15.28 -4.02
N VAL A 51 -3.25 14.17 -3.39
CA VAL A 51 -3.93 14.18 -2.08
C VAL A 51 -2.90 14.39 -0.96
N PHE A 52 -1.76 13.71 -1.02
CA PHE A 52 -0.68 13.84 -0.03
C PHE A 52 0.33 14.91 -0.44
N ILE A 53 -0.13 16.15 -0.61
CA ILE A 53 0.69 17.25 -1.14
C ILE A 53 1.91 17.56 -0.24
N ASP A 54 1.79 17.40 1.07
CA ASP A 54 2.90 17.56 2.02
C ASP A 54 4.03 16.53 1.82
N GLN A 55 3.75 15.46 1.06
CA GLN A 55 4.71 14.40 0.73
C GLN A 55 5.20 14.49 -0.72
N LEU A 56 5.03 15.63 -1.40
CA LEU A 56 5.41 15.79 -2.81
C LEU A 56 6.90 15.50 -3.06
N ASP A 57 7.79 15.84 -2.13
CA ASP A 57 9.22 15.53 -2.23
C ASP A 57 9.50 14.02 -2.16
N PHE A 58 8.69 13.27 -1.43
CA PHE A 58 8.76 11.81 -1.46
C PHE A 58 8.22 11.27 -2.77
N ILE A 59 7.03 11.72 -3.18
CA ILE A 59 6.36 11.28 -4.41
C ILE A 59 7.25 11.53 -5.63
N SER A 60 7.86 12.71 -5.73
CA SER A 60 8.68 13.09 -6.88
C SER A 60 9.93 12.21 -7.07
N ARG A 61 10.48 11.69 -5.97
CA ARG A 61 11.62 10.77 -5.98
C ARG A 61 11.22 9.36 -6.40
N HIS A 62 10.08 8.86 -5.94
CA HIS A 62 9.72 7.45 -6.09
C HIS A 62 8.77 7.18 -7.27
N ALA A 63 7.99 8.16 -7.73
CA ALA A 63 6.98 7.95 -8.77
C ALA A 63 7.56 7.35 -10.06
N ARG A 64 8.84 7.63 -10.37
CA ARG A 64 9.55 7.12 -11.57
C ARG A 64 10.21 5.75 -11.37
N GLU A 65 10.20 5.19 -10.16
CA GLU A 65 10.81 3.88 -9.88
C GLU A 65 9.97 2.71 -10.44
N ARG A 66 8.71 2.97 -10.79
CA ARG A 66 7.77 1.99 -11.33
C ARG A 66 7.00 2.58 -12.51
N SER A 67 6.53 1.73 -13.40
CA SER A 67 5.68 2.14 -14.53
C SER A 67 4.27 2.50 -14.05
N ALA A 68 3.52 3.20 -14.91
CA ALA A 68 2.12 3.52 -14.61
C ALA A 68 1.28 2.26 -14.40
N GLU A 69 1.51 1.22 -15.20
CA GLU A 69 0.82 -0.07 -15.10
C GLU A 69 1.10 -0.75 -13.75
N GLN A 70 2.33 -0.66 -13.25
CA GLN A 70 2.70 -1.18 -11.94
C GLN A 70 2.00 -0.42 -10.81
N TRP A 71 1.93 0.91 -10.86
CA TRP A 71 1.18 1.70 -9.88
C TRP A 71 -0.32 1.36 -9.88
N VAL A 72 -0.91 1.18 -11.06
CA VAL A 72 -2.30 0.72 -11.20
C VAL A 72 -2.48 -0.70 -10.62
N ALA A 73 -1.53 -1.61 -10.84
CA ALA A 73 -1.58 -2.94 -10.24
C ALA A 73 -1.55 -2.87 -8.69
N TYR A 74 -0.75 -1.99 -8.11
CA TYR A 74 -0.71 -1.81 -6.65
C TYR A 74 -1.99 -1.19 -6.08
N MET A 75 -2.63 -0.27 -6.82
CA MET A 75 -3.98 0.20 -6.48
C MET A 75 -4.97 -0.96 -6.44
N GLY A 76 -4.87 -1.89 -7.41
CA GLY A 76 -5.67 -3.11 -7.46
C GLY A 76 -5.41 -4.04 -6.27
N PHE A 77 -4.15 -4.23 -5.86
CA PHE A 77 -3.82 -5.03 -4.69
C PHE A 77 -4.35 -4.44 -3.40
N ALA A 78 -4.29 -3.10 -3.23
CA ALA A 78 -4.87 -2.43 -2.08
C ALA A 78 -6.40 -2.62 -2.04
N ALA A 79 -7.08 -2.43 -3.17
CA ALA A 79 -8.54 -2.60 -3.26
C ALA A 79 -8.99 -4.04 -2.97
N GLU A 80 -8.26 -5.03 -3.50
CA GLU A 80 -8.54 -6.45 -3.23
C GLU A 80 -8.33 -6.80 -1.76
N SER A 81 -7.28 -6.28 -1.12
CA SER A 81 -7.06 -6.48 0.31
C SER A 81 -8.15 -5.84 1.17
N THR A 82 -8.63 -4.64 0.83
CA THR A 82 -9.79 -4.03 1.48
C THR A 82 -11.04 -4.89 1.34
N LYS A 83 -11.28 -5.46 0.15
CA LYS A 83 -12.41 -6.36 -0.09
C LYS A 83 -12.32 -7.62 0.79
N LYS A 84 -11.15 -8.23 0.89
CA LYS A 84 -10.91 -9.40 1.75
C LYS A 84 -11.18 -9.10 3.23
N LEU A 85 -10.73 -7.96 3.74
CA LEU A 85 -11.02 -7.54 5.11
C LEU A 85 -12.52 -7.42 5.36
N ARG A 86 -13.26 -6.79 4.45
CA ARG A 86 -14.73 -6.66 4.54
C ARG A 86 -15.46 -8.00 4.50
N SER A 87 -14.87 -9.02 3.89
CA SER A 87 -15.35 -10.40 3.94
C SER A 87 -14.90 -11.18 5.19
N ASN A 88 -14.43 -10.51 6.25
CA ASN A 88 -13.94 -11.10 7.50
C ASN A 88 -12.72 -12.02 7.33
N ALA A 89 -11.89 -11.78 6.31
CA ALA A 89 -10.62 -12.49 6.17
C ALA A 89 -9.63 -12.07 7.29
N ASN A 90 -8.68 -12.95 7.59
CA ASN A 90 -7.66 -12.66 8.60
C ASN A 90 -6.84 -11.41 8.22
N ALA A 91 -6.90 -10.40 9.09
CA ALA A 91 -6.27 -9.10 8.92
C ALA A 91 -4.75 -9.18 8.69
N GLN A 92 -4.05 -9.98 9.50
CA GLN A 92 -2.61 -10.16 9.39
C GLN A 92 -2.24 -10.78 8.04
N LEU A 93 -2.93 -11.86 7.65
CA LEU A 93 -2.67 -12.53 6.38
C LEU A 93 -2.95 -11.61 5.18
N CYS A 94 -3.99 -10.78 5.25
CA CYS A 94 -4.29 -9.80 4.20
C CYS A 94 -3.15 -8.79 4.05
N LEU A 95 -2.62 -8.27 5.16
CA LEU A 95 -1.49 -7.36 5.15
C LEU A 95 -0.22 -8.04 4.62
N GLU A 96 0.10 -9.24 5.07
CA GLU A 96 1.28 -9.97 4.59
C GLU A 96 1.21 -10.23 3.09
N GLN A 97 0.05 -10.69 2.58
CA GLN A 97 -0.17 -10.91 1.15
C GLN A 97 -0.08 -9.61 0.34
N PHE A 98 -0.56 -8.49 0.89
CA PHE A 98 -0.43 -7.18 0.26
C PHE A 98 1.03 -6.78 0.11
N LEU A 99 1.81 -6.84 1.20
CA LEU A 99 3.21 -6.44 1.23
C LEU A 99 4.10 -7.30 0.32
N ILE A 100 3.82 -8.60 0.22
CA ILE A 100 4.56 -9.50 -0.68
C ILE A 100 4.36 -9.14 -2.18
N ARG A 101 3.25 -8.47 -2.52
CA ARG A 101 2.90 -8.13 -3.90
C ARG A 101 3.39 -6.74 -4.36
N LEU A 102 3.88 -5.90 -3.44
CA LEU A 102 4.45 -4.57 -3.73
C LEU A 102 5.91 -4.65 -4.23
#